data_AF-A0A976H336-F1
#
_entry.id   AF-A0A976H336-F1
#
_cell.length_a   1.000
_cell.length_b   1.000
_cell.length_c   1.000
_cell.angle_alpha   90.00
_cell.angle_beta   90.00
_cell.angle_gamma   90.00
#
_symmetry.space_group_name_H-M   'P 1'
#
loop_
_entity.id
_entity.type
_entity.pdbx_description
1 polymer ?
#
loop_
_entity_poly.entity_id
_entity_poly.type
_entity_poly.pdbx_seq_one_letter_code
_entity_poly.pdbx_strand_id
1 'polypeptide(L)'
;MRRPLYFLAFLLLCWQTSFAQGPGFLMGIRLNGGEATENQVPGTLNQQYAYPTEEEVEYYYRKGFQLVCLPFRWERIQKALGEELNANDVAAMRKVMGWCNSRGMKVLLSMHNGGRYRRYGIDFILGSATVPRSDFADVWNKVANVFSGYNNLYGYEIMAEPHDMQSFDWQQSAQAAITAIRDADRRSTIIIAGDNFAAADTWNEYSDKLRNLTDPQDKLLYNAHCYFDNDFTGRYLYSFDQNKAEDQTGVKRVAPFV
;
A
#
# COMPACT_ATOMS: atom_id res chain seq x y z
N MET A 1 28.25 -23.32 -75.75
CA MET A 1 27.43 -24.28 -74.97
C MET A 1 27.48 -23.89 -73.50
N ARG A 2 26.33 -24.02 -72.83
CA ARG A 2 25.96 -23.41 -71.54
C ARG A 2 26.87 -23.81 -70.37
N ARG A 3 27.19 -22.84 -69.49
CA ARG A 3 27.55 -23.08 -68.08
C ARG A 3 26.44 -22.48 -67.21
N PRO A 4 25.88 -23.19 -66.22
CA PRO A 4 24.91 -22.59 -65.29
C PRO A 4 25.68 -21.84 -64.21
N LEU A 5 25.25 -20.60 -63.94
CA LEU A 5 25.72 -19.81 -62.80
C LEU A 5 24.84 -20.19 -61.59
N TYR A 6 25.44 -20.78 -60.55
CA TYR A 6 24.74 -21.05 -59.29
C TYR A 6 24.61 -19.74 -58.51
N PHE A 7 23.38 -19.28 -58.29
CA PHE A 7 23.10 -18.19 -57.35
C PHE A 7 23.05 -18.78 -55.93
N LEU A 8 24.09 -18.53 -55.13
CA LEU A 8 24.02 -18.72 -53.68
C LEU A 8 23.25 -17.53 -53.08
N ALA A 9 22.07 -17.78 -52.52
CA ALA A 9 21.38 -16.82 -51.66
C ALA A 9 21.88 -17.00 -50.22
N PHE A 10 22.61 -16.01 -49.70
CA PHE A 10 22.93 -15.92 -48.27
C PHE A 10 21.72 -15.32 -47.53
N LEU A 11 21.01 -16.14 -46.76
CA LEU A 11 20.01 -15.70 -45.79
C LEU A 11 20.74 -15.22 -44.52
N LEU A 12 20.91 -13.91 -44.38
CA LEU A 12 21.31 -13.28 -43.11
C LEU A 12 20.10 -13.30 -42.17
N LEU A 13 20.05 -14.29 -41.28
CA LEU A 13 19.18 -14.29 -40.11
C LEU A 13 19.70 -13.25 -39.11
N CYS A 14 19.14 -12.04 -39.15
CA CYS A 14 19.29 -11.06 -38.08
C CYS A 14 18.62 -11.60 -36.81
N TRP A 15 19.43 -12.14 -35.89
CA TRP A 15 19.01 -12.32 -34.51
C TRP A 15 18.98 -10.93 -33.87
N GLN A 16 17.82 -10.27 -33.89
CA GLN A 16 17.58 -9.19 -32.96
C GLN A 16 17.47 -9.82 -31.57
N THR A 17 18.53 -9.71 -30.77
CA THR A 17 18.42 -9.89 -29.33
C THR A 17 17.47 -8.81 -28.83
N SER A 18 16.21 -9.18 -28.60
CA SER A 18 15.29 -8.36 -27.83
C SER A 18 15.95 -8.12 -26.48
N PHE A 19 16.44 -6.90 -26.24
CA PHE A 19 16.73 -6.49 -24.88
C PHE A 19 15.42 -6.63 -24.11
N ALA A 20 15.38 -7.51 -23.10
CA ALA A 20 14.29 -7.49 -22.15
C ALA A 20 14.21 -6.05 -21.63
N GLN A 21 13.06 -5.40 -21.80
CA GLN A 21 12.75 -4.22 -21.01
C GLN A 21 13.10 -4.59 -19.56
N GLY A 22 13.85 -3.74 -18.86
CA GLY A 22 14.04 -3.91 -17.42
C GLY A 22 12.69 -4.15 -16.73
N PRO A 23 12.66 -4.78 -15.54
CA PRO A 23 11.39 -5.14 -14.90
C PRO A 23 10.44 -3.95 -15.00
N GLY A 24 9.33 -4.16 -15.72
CA GLY A 24 8.44 -3.07 -16.12
C GLY A 24 7.98 -2.27 -14.90
N PHE A 25 7.69 -0.99 -15.12
CA PHE A 25 7.11 -0.12 -14.09
C PHE A 25 5.87 -0.79 -13.48
N LEU A 26 5.95 -1.17 -12.20
CA LEU A 26 4.85 -1.83 -11.50
C LEU A 26 3.75 -0.82 -11.22
N MET A 27 2.72 -0.80 -12.08
CA MET A 27 1.55 0.03 -11.86
C MET A 27 0.60 -0.63 -10.85
N GLY A 28 0.39 0.07 -9.74
CA GLY A 28 -0.57 -0.28 -8.70
C GLY A 28 -1.87 0.50 -8.82
N ILE A 29 -2.96 -0.11 -8.35
CA ILE A 29 -4.24 0.55 -8.13
C ILE A 29 -4.71 0.29 -6.71
N ARG A 30 -5.31 1.30 -6.06
CA ARG A 30 -6.00 1.11 -4.79
C ARG A 30 -7.45 0.72 -5.06
N LEU A 31 -7.87 -0.41 -4.51
CA LEU A 31 -9.26 -0.86 -4.56
C LEU A 31 -9.89 -0.68 -3.18
N ASN A 32 -10.52 0.48 -3.02
CA ASN A 32 -11.17 0.90 -1.79
C ASN A 32 -12.38 0.01 -1.44
N GLY A 33 -12.69 -0.07 -0.16
CA GLY A 33 -13.89 -0.72 0.35
C GLY A 33 -13.77 -1.16 1.80
N GLY A 34 -12.73 -1.94 2.13
CA GLY A 34 -12.50 -2.47 3.47
C GLY A 34 -12.31 -1.38 4.54
N GLU A 35 -11.92 -0.18 4.11
CA GLU A 35 -11.70 1.00 4.93
C GLU A 35 -12.81 2.04 4.92
N ALA A 36 -13.74 1.92 3.97
CA ALA A 36 -14.73 2.94 3.64
C ALA A 36 -15.68 3.25 4.83
N THR A 37 -16.40 4.36 4.75
CA THR A 37 -17.39 4.81 5.74
C THR A 37 -16.79 5.16 7.11
N GLU A 38 -16.39 6.42 7.27
CA GLU A 38 -15.73 6.91 8.49
C GLU A 38 -16.68 7.00 9.70
N ASN A 39 -17.97 7.25 9.49
CA ASN A 39 -18.92 7.49 10.57
C ASN A 39 -19.53 6.20 11.16
N GLN A 40 -19.23 5.03 10.59
CA GLN A 40 -19.79 3.75 11.01
C GLN A 40 -18.68 2.71 11.16
N VAL A 41 -17.87 2.92 12.20
CA VAL A 41 -16.74 2.07 12.57
C VAL A 41 -17.07 1.37 13.89
N PRO A 42 -17.05 0.03 13.96
CA PRO A 42 -16.53 -0.90 12.95
C PRO A 42 -17.49 -1.17 11.77
N GLY A 43 -18.80 -0.95 11.95
CA GLY A 43 -19.80 -1.29 10.93
C GLY A 43 -19.95 -2.79 10.69
N THR A 44 -20.80 -3.18 9.74
CA THR A 44 -21.05 -4.57 9.34
C THR A 44 -20.67 -4.78 7.88
N LEU A 45 -19.86 -5.82 7.64
CA LEU A 45 -19.46 -6.22 6.30
C LEU A 45 -20.68 -6.55 5.43
N ASN A 46 -20.66 -6.10 4.18
CA ASN A 46 -21.73 -6.16 3.18
C ASN A 46 -23.00 -5.35 3.53
N GLN A 47 -22.92 -4.45 4.51
CA GLN A 47 -23.98 -3.49 4.80
C GLN A 47 -23.46 -2.04 4.79
N GLN A 48 -22.41 -1.76 5.57
CA GLN A 48 -21.82 -0.41 5.67
C GLN A 48 -20.47 -0.29 4.93
N TYR A 49 -19.84 -1.42 4.62
CA TYR A 49 -18.62 -1.51 3.84
C TYR A 49 -18.54 -2.89 3.17
N ALA A 50 -17.70 -3.03 2.15
CA ALA A 50 -17.44 -4.28 1.46
C ALA A 50 -16.00 -4.30 0.97
N TYR A 51 -15.43 -5.48 0.74
CA TYR A 51 -14.18 -5.59 0.00
C TYR A 51 -14.47 -5.66 -1.51
N PRO A 52 -13.49 -5.33 -2.37
CA PRO A 52 -13.65 -5.38 -3.83
C PRO A 52 -14.17 -6.74 -4.31
N THR A 53 -14.91 -6.76 -5.41
CA THR A 53 -15.40 -7.99 -6.05
C THR A 53 -14.38 -8.57 -7.03
N GLU A 54 -14.62 -9.81 -7.49
CA GLU A 54 -13.78 -10.40 -8.54
C GLU A 54 -13.87 -9.62 -9.85
N GLU A 55 -15.05 -9.10 -10.19
CA GLU A 55 -15.26 -8.31 -11.41
C GLU A 55 -14.45 -7.01 -11.38
N GLU A 56 -14.34 -6.36 -10.22
CA GLU A 56 -13.49 -5.17 -10.05
C GLU A 56 -12.01 -5.52 -10.23
N VAL A 57 -11.54 -6.61 -9.61
CA VAL A 57 -10.17 -7.11 -9.81
C VAL A 57 -9.90 -7.44 -11.28
N GLU A 58 -10.82 -8.14 -11.95
CA GLU A 58 -10.74 -8.47 -13.38
C GLU A 58 -10.67 -7.22 -14.26
N TYR A 59 -11.48 -6.20 -13.96
CA TYR A 59 -11.49 -4.95 -14.70
C TYR A 59 -10.11 -4.30 -14.70
N TYR A 60 -9.49 -4.14 -13.52
CA TYR A 60 -8.17 -3.49 -13.43
C TYR A 60 -7.04 -4.37 -13.96
N TYR A 61 -7.12 -5.69 -13.79
CA TYR A 61 -6.22 -6.62 -14.46
C TYR A 61 -6.20 -6.41 -15.98
N ARG A 62 -7.38 -6.33 -16.63
CA ARG A 62 -7.49 -6.06 -18.07
C ARG A 62 -6.96 -4.70 -18.50
N LYS A 63 -6.84 -3.74 -17.58
CA LYS A 63 -6.22 -2.43 -17.81
C LYS A 63 -4.70 -2.45 -17.65
N GLY A 64 -4.11 -3.60 -17.29
CA GLY A 64 -2.67 -3.79 -17.17
C GLY A 64 -2.11 -3.50 -15.78
N PHE A 65 -2.96 -3.31 -14.77
CA PHE A 65 -2.49 -3.18 -13.38
C PHE A 65 -1.97 -4.53 -12.87
N GLN A 66 -0.86 -4.48 -12.14
CA GLN A 66 -0.15 -5.68 -11.65
C GLN A 66 -0.05 -5.72 -10.12
N LEU A 67 -0.36 -4.62 -9.44
CA LEU A 67 -0.42 -4.51 -7.99
C LEU A 67 -1.78 -3.95 -7.55
N VAL A 68 -2.40 -4.59 -6.57
CA VAL A 68 -3.59 -4.09 -5.87
C VAL A 68 -3.17 -3.63 -4.47
N CYS A 69 -3.38 -2.36 -4.15
CA CYS A 69 -3.40 -1.88 -2.77
C CYS A 69 -4.81 -2.12 -2.23
N LEU A 70 -4.93 -2.94 -1.19
CA LEU A 70 -6.18 -3.32 -0.54
C LEU A 70 -6.25 -2.66 0.84
N PRO A 71 -6.98 -1.54 0.98
CA PRO A 71 -7.13 -0.89 2.26
C PRO A 71 -8.11 -1.65 3.17
N PHE A 72 -7.84 -1.63 4.46
CA PHE A 72 -8.69 -2.19 5.52
C PHE A 72 -8.58 -1.32 6.78
N ARG A 73 -9.54 -1.45 7.70
CA ARG A 73 -9.51 -0.75 9.01
C ARG A 73 -9.10 -1.67 10.14
N TRP A 74 -8.29 -1.14 11.06
CA TRP A 74 -7.90 -1.83 12.29
C TRP A 74 -9.14 -2.30 13.07
N GLU A 75 -10.12 -1.42 13.28
CA GLU A 75 -11.34 -1.68 14.05
C GLU A 75 -12.22 -2.78 13.43
N ARG A 76 -12.03 -3.09 12.14
CA ARG A 76 -12.76 -4.14 11.43
C ARG A 76 -12.02 -5.46 11.52
N ILE A 77 -10.73 -5.46 11.17
CA ILE A 77 -9.90 -6.67 11.22
C ILE A 77 -9.67 -7.14 12.66
N GLN A 78 -9.68 -6.25 13.66
CA GLN A 78 -9.58 -6.55 15.08
C GLN A 78 -10.52 -5.61 15.85
N LYS A 79 -11.71 -6.10 16.23
CA LYS A 79 -12.80 -5.27 16.79
C LYS A 79 -12.52 -4.70 18.18
N ALA A 80 -11.60 -5.31 18.91
CA ALA A 80 -11.10 -4.80 20.18
C ALA A 80 -9.60 -5.10 20.26
N LEU A 81 -8.83 -4.13 20.75
CA LEU A 81 -7.37 -4.23 20.87
C LEU A 81 -6.96 -5.51 21.59
N GLY A 82 -6.00 -6.23 21.01
CA GLY A 82 -5.47 -7.48 21.57
C GLY A 82 -6.33 -8.73 21.32
N GLU A 83 -7.58 -8.58 20.86
CA GLU A 83 -8.44 -9.74 20.58
C GLU A 83 -8.06 -10.46 19.27
N GLU A 84 -8.71 -11.58 19.01
CA GLU A 84 -8.59 -12.30 17.74
C GLU A 84 -9.03 -11.47 16.54
N LEU A 85 -8.46 -11.78 15.37
CA LEU A 85 -8.87 -11.13 14.13
C LEU A 85 -10.31 -11.53 13.76
N ASN A 86 -11.05 -10.59 13.19
CA ASN A 86 -12.38 -10.86 12.71
C ASN A 86 -12.36 -11.82 11.52
N ALA A 87 -12.91 -13.02 11.71
CA ALA A 87 -12.89 -14.07 10.70
C ALA A 87 -13.58 -13.68 9.38
N ASN A 88 -14.61 -12.81 9.43
CA ASN A 88 -15.32 -12.39 8.21
C ASN A 88 -14.48 -11.43 7.37
N ASP A 89 -13.82 -10.46 7.99
CA ASP A 89 -12.87 -9.56 7.33
C ASP A 89 -11.69 -10.33 6.75
N VAL A 90 -11.08 -11.22 7.55
CA VAL A 90 -10.01 -12.11 7.07
C VAL A 90 -10.48 -12.93 5.86
N ALA A 91 -11.66 -13.54 5.92
CA ALA A 91 -12.19 -14.34 4.81
C ALA A 91 -12.43 -13.49 3.55
N ALA A 92 -12.92 -12.26 3.68
CA ALA A 92 -13.12 -11.36 2.56
C ALA A 92 -11.79 -10.94 1.92
N MET A 93 -10.80 -10.55 2.72
CA MET A 93 -9.45 -10.24 2.23
C MET A 93 -8.81 -11.45 1.54
N ARG A 94 -8.97 -12.67 2.08
CA ARG A 94 -8.47 -13.91 1.44
C ARG A 94 -9.08 -14.16 0.06
N LYS A 95 -10.35 -13.79 -0.17
CA LYS A 95 -10.96 -13.87 -1.51
C LYS A 95 -10.26 -12.94 -2.49
N VAL A 96 -10.03 -11.68 -2.10
CA VAL A 96 -9.29 -10.71 -2.93
C VAL A 96 -7.87 -11.18 -3.23
N MET A 97 -7.16 -11.72 -2.22
CA MET A 97 -5.85 -12.35 -2.40
C MET A 97 -5.90 -13.47 -3.44
N GLY A 98 -6.91 -14.34 -3.38
CA GLY A 98 -7.12 -15.44 -4.32
C GLY A 98 -7.40 -14.99 -5.75
N TRP A 99 -8.29 -14.02 -5.93
CA TRP A 99 -8.61 -13.45 -7.25
C TRP A 99 -7.42 -12.73 -7.88
N CYS A 100 -6.62 -12.02 -7.09
CA CYS A 100 -5.39 -11.42 -7.57
C CYS A 100 -4.35 -12.50 -7.93
N ASN A 101 -4.22 -13.54 -7.10
CA ASN A 101 -3.26 -14.62 -7.33
C ASN A 101 -3.54 -15.38 -8.63
N SER A 102 -4.81 -15.67 -8.95
CA SER A 102 -5.18 -16.35 -10.20
C SER A 102 -4.84 -15.55 -11.47
N ARG A 103 -4.60 -14.25 -11.32
CA ARG A 103 -4.24 -13.30 -12.38
C ARG A 103 -2.76 -12.89 -12.35
N GLY A 104 -1.98 -13.45 -11.42
CA GLY A 104 -0.58 -13.07 -11.20
C GLY A 104 -0.40 -11.66 -10.61
N MET A 105 -1.48 -11.01 -10.17
CA MET A 105 -1.41 -9.70 -9.52
C MET A 105 -0.88 -9.84 -8.09
N LYS A 106 -0.03 -8.90 -7.69
CA LYS A 106 0.43 -8.76 -6.31
C LYS A 106 -0.56 -7.96 -5.48
N VAL A 107 -0.52 -8.14 -4.16
CA VAL A 107 -1.39 -7.41 -3.22
C VAL A 107 -0.57 -6.76 -2.12
N LEU A 108 -0.81 -5.46 -1.89
CA LEU A 108 -0.34 -4.69 -0.75
C LEU A 108 -1.53 -4.53 0.22
N LEU A 109 -1.40 -5.01 1.46
CA LEU A 109 -2.41 -4.81 2.49
C LEU A 109 -2.15 -3.49 3.20
N SER A 110 -3.13 -2.58 3.25
CA SER A 110 -2.97 -1.22 3.77
C SER A 110 -3.90 -0.95 4.95
N MET A 111 -3.35 -0.75 6.16
CA MET A 111 -4.17 -0.34 7.30
C MET A 111 -4.47 1.16 7.22
N HIS A 112 -5.71 1.50 6.95
CA HIS A 112 -6.11 2.85 6.57
C HIS A 112 -6.70 3.62 7.77
N ASN A 113 -5.83 3.91 8.75
CA ASN A 113 -6.24 4.34 10.08
C ASN A 113 -5.70 5.72 10.51
N GLY A 114 -4.85 6.37 9.71
CA GLY A 114 -4.37 7.72 9.99
C GLY A 114 -3.62 7.85 11.32
N GLY A 115 -2.96 6.78 11.79
CA GLY A 115 -2.28 6.75 13.08
C GLY A 115 -3.20 6.64 14.31
N ARG A 116 -4.45 6.20 14.13
CA ARG A 116 -5.47 6.17 15.20
C ARG A 116 -6.22 4.84 15.27
N TYR A 117 -6.83 4.59 16.42
CA TYR A 117 -7.85 3.56 16.60
C TYR A 117 -9.10 4.20 17.22
N ARG A 118 -10.26 3.96 16.60
CA ARG A 118 -11.55 4.46 17.04
C ARG A 118 -12.19 3.52 18.06
N ARG A 119 -12.52 4.05 19.23
CA ARG A 119 -13.26 3.34 20.28
C ARG A 119 -14.30 4.28 20.89
N TYR A 120 -15.51 3.78 21.13
CA TYR A 120 -16.60 4.58 21.70
C TYR A 120 -16.95 5.84 20.88
N GLY A 121 -16.74 5.79 19.56
CA GLY A 121 -16.96 6.94 18.67
C GLY A 121 -15.87 8.02 18.75
N ILE A 122 -14.76 7.77 19.45
CA ILE A 122 -13.65 8.69 19.63
C ILE A 122 -12.38 8.08 19.03
N ASP A 123 -11.61 8.89 18.33
CA ASP A 123 -10.29 8.49 17.86
C ASP A 123 -9.23 8.68 18.95
N PHE A 124 -8.47 7.63 19.20
CA PHE A 124 -7.32 7.67 20.08
C PHE A 124 -6.04 7.51 19.25
N ILE A 125 -5.07 8.39 19.49
CA ILE A 125 -3.79 8.38 18.78
C ILE A 125 -2.98 7.15 19.23
N LEU A 126 -2.43 6.44 18.25
CA LEU A 126 -1.51 5.32 18.46
C LEU A 126 -0.26 5.77 19.22
N GLY A 127 0.08 5.05 20.29
CA GLY A 127 1.15 5.39 21.22
C GLY A 127 0.64 6.03 22.51
N SER A 128 -0.65 6.41 22.56
CA SER A 128 -1.30 6.82 23.80
C SER A 128 -1.47 5.64 24.78
N ALA A 129 -1.79 5.95 26.03
CA ALA A 129 -2.11 4.92 27.03
C ALA A 129 -3.33 4.07 26.64
N THR A 130 -4.27 4.62 25.84
CA THR A 130 -5.49 3.94 25.41
C THR A 130 -5.28 3.07 24.18
N VAL A 131 -4.31 3.42 23.33
CA VAL A 131 -3.91 2.66 22.13
C VAL A 131 -2.39 2.49 22.16
N PRO A 132 -1.87 1.65 23.05
CA PRO A 132 -0.43 1.44 23.19
C PRO A 132 0.14 0.78 21.94
N ARG A 133 1.44 1.00 21.70
CA ARG A 133 2.17 0.41 20.56
C ARG A 133 2.18 -1.12 20.58
N SER A 134 2.01 -1.73 21.75
CA SER A 134 1.87 -3.18 21.89
C SER A 134 0.65 -3.73 21.18
N ASP A 135 -0.47 -3.01 21.17
CA ASP A 135 -1.69 -3.46 20.51
C ASP A 135 -1.56 -3.35 18.99
N PHE A 136 -0.83 -2.34 18.51
CA PHE A 136 -0.48 -2.19 17.10
C PHE A 136 0.50 -3.28 16.63
N ALA A 137 1.48 -3.62 17.46
CA ALA A 137 2.36 -4.75 17.22
C ALA A 137 1.59 -6.08 17.19
N ASP A 138 0.67 -6.30 18.13
CA ASP A 138 -0.17 -7.49 18.21
C ASP A 138 -1.01 -7.69 16.93
N VAL A 139 -1.77 -6.67 16.51
CA VAL A 139 -2.61 -6.80 15.31
C VAL A 139 -1.76 -7.07 14.07
N TRP A 140 -0.60 -6.42 13.94
CA TRP A 140 0.27 -6.62 12.79
C TRP A 140 0.93 -7.99 12.78
N ASN A 141 1.32 -8.53 13.94
CA ASN A 141 1.80 -9.91 14.04
C ASN A 141 0.71 -10.91 13.60
N LYS A 142 -0.53 -10.73 14.07
CA LYS A 142 -1.67 -11.59 13.70
C LYS A 142 -1.99 -11.50 12.21
N VAL A 143 -2.04 -10.28 11.65
CA VAL A 143 -2.27 -10.07 10.21
C VAL A 143 -1.15 -10.71 9.41
N ALA A 144 0.12 -10.52 9.80
CA ALA A 144 1.25 -11.13 9.14
C ALA A 144 1.17 -12.67 9.16
N ASN A 145 0.86 -13.28 10.30
CA ASN A 145 0.66 -14.73 10.42
C ASN A 145 -0.44 -15.27 9.48
N VAL A 146 -1.52 -14.51 9.29
CA VAL A 146 -2.62 -14.90 8.40
C VAL A 146 -2.22 -14.90 6.93
N PHE A 147 -1.41 -13.91 6.50
CA PHE A 147 -1.18 -13.62 5.09
C PHE A 147 0.25 -13.93 4.58
N SER A 148 1.23 -14.20 5.43
CA SER A 148 2.63 -14.46 5.03
C SER A 148 2.81 -15.69 4.13
N GLY A 149 1.83 -16.60 4.12
CA GLY A 149 1.81 -17.78 3.24
C GLY A 149 1.47 -17.49 1.77
N TYR A 150 1.00 -16.28 1.42
CA TYR A 150 0.61 -15.96 0.04
C TYR A 150 1.82 -15.53 -0.80
N ASN A 151 2.09 -16.23 -1.90
CA ASN A 151 3.17 -15.89 -2.84
C ASN A 151 2.95 -14.56 -3.58
N ASN A 152 1.70 -14.12 -3.67
CA ASN A 152 1.32 -12.85 -4.30
C ASN A 152 1.19 -11.70 -3.31
N LEU A 153 1.47 -11.90 -2.02
CA LEU A 153 1.62 -10.79 -1.10
C LEU A 153 2.86 -9.98 -1.46
N TYR A 154 2.66 -8.69 -1.79
CA TYR A 154 3.73 -7.73 -2.03
C TYR A 154 4.32 -7.23 -0.72
N GLY A 155 3.44 -6.87 0.22
CA GLY A 155 3.83 -6.26 1.47
C GLY A 155 2.67 -5.74 2.30
N TYR A 156 3.05 -5.05 3.37
CA TYR A 156 2.17 -4.46 4.37
C TYR A 156 2.42 -2.96 4.45
N GLU A 157 1.45 -2.13 4.06
CA GLU A 157 1.44 -0.72 4.42
C GLU A 157 0.90 -0.59 5.83
N ILE A 158 1.82 -0.34 6.77
CA ILE A 158 1.52 -0.54 8.19
C ILE A 158 0.54 0.47 8.75
N MET A 159 0.47 1.64 8.12
CA MET A 159 -0.46 2.71 8.41
C MET A 159 -0.49 3.65 7.21
N ALA A 160 -1.66 3.92 6.65
CA ALA A 160 -1.84 4.99 5.68
C ALA A 160 -1.99 6.34 6.39
N GLU A 161 -1.30 7.35 5.87
CA GLU A 161 -1.42 8.77 6.25
C GLU A 161 -1.42 9.04 7.78
N PRO A 162 -0.46 8.58 8.60
CA PRO A 162 -0.30 9.13 9.94
C PRO A 162 -0.30 10.66 9.91
N HIS A 163 -1.05 11.29 10.81
CA HIS A 163 -1.17 12.75 10.84
C HIS A 163 -1.55 13.25 12.23
N ASP A 164 -1.21 14.50 12.57
CA ASP A 164 -1.51 15.13 13.87
C ASP A 164 -1.16 14.20 15.07
N MET A 165 0.00 13.55 15.01
CA MET A 165 0.42 12.54 15.98
C MET A 165 0.78 13.14 17.36
N GLN A 166 0.77 14.48 17.48
CA GLN A 166 1.10 15.21 18.71
C GLN A 166 2.46 14.75 19.28
N SER A 167 2.52 14.46 20.59
CA SER A 167 3.72 13.91 21.24
C SER A 167 3.91 12.41 21.01
N PHE A 168 2.99 11.73 20.32
CA PHE A 168 3.06 10.28 20.12
C PHE A 168 3.91 9.96 18.88
N ASP A 169 5.20 9.73 19.11
CA ASP A 169 6.17 9.50 18.05
C ASP A 169 5.78 8.32 17.12
N TRP A 170 5.48 8.65 15.86
CA TRP A 170 5.19 7.69 14.79
C TRP A 170 6.36 6.73 14.52
N GLN A 171 7.62 7.17 14.58
CA GLN A 171 8.78 6.30 14.31
C GLN A 171 8.81 5.10 15.26
N GLN A 172 8.54 5.34 16.55
CA GLN A 172 8.48 4.28 17.56
C GLN A 172 7.34 3.29 17.29
N SER A 173 6.18 3.79 16.83
CA SER A 173 5.03 2.96 16.48
C SER A 173 5.31 2.11 15.23
N ALA A 174 5.92 2.70 14.20
CA ALA A 174 6.36 2.01 13.01
C ALA A 174 7.38 0.90 13.32
N GLN A 175 8.38 1.19 14.17
CA GLN A 175 9.38 0.20 14.59
C GLN A 175 8.75 -0.98 15.35
N ALA A 176 7.75 -0.74 16.19
CA ALA A 176 7.04 -1.80 16.90
C ALA A 176 6.33 -2.76 15.93
N ALA A 177 5.65 -2.23 14.91
CA ALA A 177 5.04 -3.05 13.87
C ALA A 177 6.08 -3.80 13.02
N ILE A 178 7.19 -3.15 12.64
CA ILE A 178 8.27 -3.83 11.87
C ILE A 178 8.76 -5.06 12.63
N THR A 179 9.11 -4.90 13.91
CA THR A 179 9.58 -6.01 14.74
C THR A 179 8.55 -7.14 14.80
N ALA A 180 7.29 -6.80 15.09
CA ALA A 180 6.22 -7.78 15.25
C ALA A 180 5.86 -8.51 13.94
N ILE A 181 5.93 -7.81 12.80
CA ILE A 181 5.76 -8.43 11.48
C ILE A 181 6.92 -9.38 11.21
N ARG A 182 8.16 -9.02 11.54
CA ARG A 182 9.33 -9.88 11.28
C ARG A 182 9.36 -11.16 12.10
N ASP A 183 8.64 -11.22 13.21
CA ASP A 183 8.41 -12.47 13.95
C ASP A 183 7.51 -13.46 13.19
N ALA A 184 6.65 -12.98 12.30
CA ALA A 184 5.68 -13.79 11.54
C ALA A 184 6.01 -13.91 10.04
N ASP A 185 6.64 -12.90 9.44
CA ASP A 185 6.96 -12.80 8.02
C ASP A 185 8.32 -12.12 7.78
N ARG A 186 9.29 -12.92 7.35
CA ARG A 186 10.65 -12.49 7.01
C ARG A 186 10.84 -12.19 5.52
N ARG A 187 9.80 -12.31 4.70
CA ARG A 187 9.89 -12.21 3.23
C ARG A 187 9.28 -10.94 2.67
N SER A 188 8.11 -10.54 3.15
CA SER A 188 7.31 -9.48 2.52
C SER A 188 7.87 -8.07 2.80
N THR A 189 7.64 -7.14 1.87
CA THR A 189 8.01 -5.73 2.02
C THR A 189 7.18 -5.10 3.14
N ILE A 190 7.77 -4.20 3.92
CA ILE A 190 7.03 -3.38 4.89
C ILE A 190 7.06 -1.94 4.38
N ILE A 191 5.87 -1.39 4.11
CA ILE A 191 5.69 -0.07 3.53
C ILE A 191 5.39 0.91 4.66
N ILE A 192 6.20 1.97 4.75
CA ILE A 192 6.18 2.97 5.82
C ILE A 192 5.72 4.32 5.26
N ALA A 193 4.50 4.73 5.60
CA ALA A 193 4.03 6.08 5.31
C ALA A 193 4.65 7.11 6.27
N GLY A 194 4.79 8.35 5.81
CA GLY A 194 5.23 9.49 6.61
C GLY A 194 4.15 10.05 7.54
N ASP A 195 4.55 10.84 8.53
CA ASP A 195 3.63 11.73 9.25
C ASP A 195 3.18 12.89 8.33
N ASN A 196 2.28 13.74 8.81
CA ASN A 196 1.65 14.81 8.03
C ASN A 196 0.99 14.29 6.74
N PHE A 197 0.14 13.27 6.88
CA PHE A 197 -0.56 12.63 5.76
C PHE A 197 0.37 12.00 4.72
N ALA A 198 1.60 11.66 5.13
CA ALA A 198 2.67 11.23 4.25
C ALA A 198 2.97 12.22 3.11
N ALA A 199 2.73 13.52 3.32
CA ALA A 199 2.90 14.55 2.30
C ALA A 199 4.36 14.59 1.78
N ALA A 200 4.53 14.33 0.48
CA ALA A 200 5.85 14.21 -0.14
C ALA A 200 6.66 15.53 -0.09
N ASP A 201 6.00 16.67 -0.18
CA ASP A 201 6.62 17.99 -0.24
C ASP A 201 7.19 18.44 1.11
N THR A 202 6.64 17.92 2.20
CA THR A 202 7.07 18.21 3.58
C THR A 202 7.78 17.03 4.25
N TRP A 203 8.17 16.00 3.48
CA TRP A 203 8.69 14.75 4.02
C TRP A 203 9.87 14.96 4.98
N ASN A 204 10.85 15.78 4.61
CA ASN A 204 12.03 16.03 5.44
C ASN A 204 11.71 16.75 6.76
N GLU A 205 10.62 17.53 6.82
CA GLU A 205 10.21 18.24 8.03
C GLU A 205 9.55 17.29 9.04
N TYR A 206 8.66 16.41 8.56
CA TYR A 206 7.83 15.58 9.43
C TYR A 206 8.32 14.13 9.60
N SER A 207 9.10 13.63 8.64
CA SER A 207 9.37 12.19 8.47
C SER A 207 10.85 11.82 8.33
N ASP A 208 11.79 12.79 8.38
CA ASP A 208 13.24 12.52 8.27
C ASP A 208 13.73 11.46 9.28
N LYS A 209 13.15 11.44 10.48
CA LYS A 209 13.46 10.46 11.54
C LYS A 209 13.17 9.00 11.14
N LEU A 210 12.32 8.76 10.16
CA LEU A 210 11.97 7.41 9.69
C LEU A 210 13.14 6.70 9.01
N ARG A 211 14.20 7.42 8.59
CA ARG A 211 15.46 6.82 8.11
C ARG A 211 16.20 6.00 9.17
N ASN A 212 15.85 6.20 10.45
CA ASN A 212 16.44 5.48 11.58
C ASN A 212 15.70 4.18 11.91
N LEU A 213 14.65 3.83 11.15
CA LEU A 213 13.98 2.53 11.28
C LEU A 213 14.94 1.41 10.89
N THR A 214 14.84 0.29 11.58
CA THR A 214 15.66 -0.90 11.31
C THR A 214 14.77 -2.07 10.94
N ASP A 215 15.10 -2.71 9.82
CA ASP A 215 14.54 -3.99 9.42
C ASP A 215 15.67 -4.99 9.21
N PRO A 216 15.73 -6.10 9.98
CA PRO A 216 16.76 -7.12 9.78
C PRO A 216 16.68 -7.82 8.42
N GLN A 217 15.61 -7.64 7.65
CA GLN A 217 15.46 -8.20 6.30
C GLN A 217 15.74 -7.19 5.19
N ASP A 218 16.05 -5.93 5.53
CA ASP A 218 16.35 -4.85 4.58
C ASP A 218 15.30 -4.70 3.47
N LYS A 219 14.02 -4.69 3.87
CA LYS A 219 12.85 -4.69 2.98
C LYS A 219 11.83 -3.63 3.39
N LEU A 220 12.32 -2.48 3.84
CA LEU A 220 11.48 -1.31 4.04
C LEU A 220 11.34 -0.55 2.73
N LEU A 221 10.12 -0.06 2.47
CA LEU A 221 9.83 0.88 1.39
C LEU A 221 9.09 2.07 1.99
N TYR A 222 9.55 3.28 1.74
CA TYR A 222 8.87 4.49 2.21
C TYR A 222 7.79 4.90 1.22
N ASN A 223 6.64 5.36 1.73
CA ASN A 223 5.48 5.75 0.94
C ASN A 223 5.11 7.20 1.25
N ALA A 224 5.11 8.05 0.22
CA ALA A 224 4.67 9.43 0.28
C ALA A 224 3.50 9.67 -0.68
N HIS A 225 2.59 10.56 -0.30
CA HIS A 225 1.42 10.92 -1.05
C HIS A 225 1.59 12.30 -1.70
N CYS A 226 1.05 12.45 -2.89
CA CYS A 226 1.09 13.70 -3.65
C CYS A 226 -0.19 13.86 -4.47
N TYR A 227 -0.89 14.96 -4.23
CA TYR A 227 -1.99 15.44 -5.06
C TYR A 227 -1.60 16.77 -5.71
N PHE A 228 -2.35 17.23 -6.71
CA PHE A 228 -2.01 18.42 -7.51
C PHE A 228 -2.96 19.60 -7.27
N ASP A 229 -3.96 19.44 -6.42
CA ASP A 229 -4.76 20.57 -5.94
C ASP A 229 -3.93 21.51 -5.07
N ASN A 230 -4.33 22.79 -5.03
CA ASN A 230 -3.56 23.82 -4.34
C ASN A 230 -3.55 23.69 -2.81
N ASP A 231 -4.48 22.91 -2.27
CA ASP A 231 -4.59 22.58 -0.84
C ASP A 231 -4.01 21.19 -0.49
N PHE A 232 -3.46 20.47 -1.49
CA PHE A 232 -2.79 19.18 -1.35
C PHE A 232 -3.68 18.04 -0.83
N THR A 233 -5.01 18.23 -0.78
CA THR A 233 -5.93 17.29 -0.15
C THR A 233 -6.38 16.14 -1.05
N GLY A 234 -6.17 16.26 -2.37
CA GLY A 234 -6.72 15.33 -3.35
C GLY A 234 -8.24 15.41 -3.50
N ARG A 235 -8.89 16.43 -2.94
CA ARG A 235 -10.34 16.65 -3.09
C ARG A 235 -10.70 17.24 -4.44
N TYR A 236 -9.74 17.94 -5.08
CA TYR A 236 -9.92 18.56 -6.40
C TYR A 236 -11.24 19.34 -6.53
N LEU A 237 -11.50 20.25 -5.56
CA LEU A 237 -12.69 21.10 -5.56
C LEU A 237 -12.74 22.09 -6.74
N TYR A 238 -11.62 22.25 -7.45
CA TYR A 238 -11.43 23.17 -8.57
C TYR A 238 -10.72 22.47 -9.74
N SER A 239 -10.73 23.11 -10.92
CA SER A 239 -9.97 22.61 -12.09
C SER A 239 -8.46 22.67 -11.85
N PHE A 240 -7.66 21.97 -12.69
CA PHE A 240 -6.20 22.04 -12.62
C PHE A 240 -5.67 23.48 -12.76
N ASP A 241 -6.23 24.29 -13.67
CA ASP A 241 -5.85 25.69 -13.84
C ASP A 241 -6.12 26.53 -12.58
N GLN A 242 -7.28 26.33 -11.95
CA GLN A 242 -7.65 27.02 -10.71
C GLN A 242 -6.78 26.59 -9.53
N ASN A 243 -6.35 25.32 -9.53
CA ASN A 243 -5.37 24.78 -8.60
C ASN A 243 -3.92 25.20 -8.93
N LYS A 244 -3.70 25.91 -10.04
CA LYS A 244 -2.37 26.33 -10.51
C LYS A 244 -1.41 25.15 -10.70
N ALA A 245 -1.95 23.99 -11.11
CA ALA A 245 -1.14 22.85 -11.46
C ALA A 245 -0.45 23.12 -12.81
N GLU A 246 0.87 22.96 -12.82
CA GLU A 246 1.74 23.01 -14.00
C GLU A 246 2.22 21.60 -14.38
N ASP A 247 2.78 21.44 -15.58
CA ASP A 247 3.33 20.18 -16.10
C ASP A 247 4.32 19.48 -15.15
N GLN A 248 5.05 20.25 -14.34
CA GLN A 248 6.06 19.76 -13.40
C GLN A 248 5.58 19.71 -11.95
N THR A 249 4.28 19.88 -11.67
CA THR A 249 3.74 19.91 -10.30
C THR A 249 4.13 18.67 -9.51
N GLY A 250 3.92 17.48 -10.08
CA GLY A 250 4.28 16.22 -9.43
C GLY A 250 5.77 16.09 -9.16
N VAL A 251 6.63 16.45 -10.14
CA VAL A 251 8.09 16.42 -9.97
C VAL A 251 8.53 17.34 -8.83
N LYS A 252 8.03 18.58 -8.82
CA LYS A 252 8.35 19.58 -7.79
C LYS A 252 7.90 19.13 -6.40
N ARG A 253 6.70 18.56 -6.27
CA ARG A 253 6.12 18.15 -4.98
C ARG A 253 6.72 16.85 -4.43
N VAL A 254 7.18 15.94 -5.29
CA VAL A 254 7.79 14.68 -4.85
C VAL A 254 9.30 14.82 -4.59
N ALA A 255 9.95 15.84 -5.15
CA ALA A 255 11.40 16.04 -5.00
C ALA A 255 11.91 16.03 -3.54
N PRO A 256 11.21 16.58 -2.52
CA PRO A 256 11.70 16.52 -1.14
C PRO A 256 11.71 15.11 -0.53
N PHE A 257 10.98 14.16 -1.11
CA PHE A 257 10.92 12.77 -0.66
C PHE A 257 12.00 11.87 -1.29
N VAL A 258 12.48 12.20 -2.49
CA VAL A 258 13.41 11.38 -3.30
C VAL A 258 14.86 11.76 -3.03
#